data_AF-A0A2M9XXU7-F1
#
_entry.id   AF-A0A2M9XXU7-F1
#
_cell.length_a   1.000
_cell.length_b   1.000
_cell.length_c   1.000
_cell.angle_alpha   90.00
_cell.angle_beta   90.00
_cell.angle_gamma   90.00
#
_symmetry.space_group_name_H-M   'P 1'
#
loop_
_entity.id
_entity.type
_entity.pdbx_description
1 polymer ?
#
loop_
_entity_poly.entity_id
_entity_poly.type
_entity_poly.pdbx_seq_one_letter_code
_entity_poly.pdbx_strand_id
1 'polypeptide(L)'
;MKHFLPIVFFVLYGNTLLSESKPKTLCNSLEDCGKKAELTEIHRKKISLLTFGINEYSQGVLIQNLLPMYLKRAKSIILEANGETGYKGEITLKVSHKPEYKQTQLKKAEEDIQFLNSNQNLLSKEDHLELLNLKTLFEQSK
;
A
#
# COMPACT_ATOMS: atom_id res chain seq x y z
N MET A 1 30.74 -23.10 61.03
CA MET A 1 31.70 -22.32 60.23
C MET A 1 31.19 -22.27 58.79
N LYS A 2 31.05 -21.06 58.23
CA LYS A 2 31.31 -20.73 56.80
C LYS A 2 30.46 -21.48 55.74
N HIS A 3 29.73 -20.89 54.81
CA HIS A 3 29.63 -19.53 54.30
C HIS A 3 28.52 -19.53 53.21
N PHE A 4 27.72 -18.44 53.17
CA PHE A 4 27.20 -17.76 51.97
C PHE A 4 26.20 -18.44 51.00
N LEU A 5 24.94 -17.94 51.04
CA LEU A 5 24.12 -17.63 49.85
C LEU A 5 24.94 -16.81 48.82
N PRO A 6 24.65 -16.84 47.48
CA PRO A 6 23.30 -16.74 46.93
C PRO A 6 23.03 -17.51 45.61
N ILE A 7 21.87 -18.16 45.48
CA ILE A 7 21.27 -18.46 44.16
C ILE A 7 20.16 -17.43 43.94
N VAL A 8 20.57 -16.19 43.73
CA VAL A 8 19.73 -15.11 43.22
C VAL A 8 20.51 -14.51 42.06
N PHE A 9 20.53 -15.17 40.91
CA PHE A 9 20.95 -14.58 39.64
C PHE A 9 20.46 -15.46 38.46
N PHE A 10 19.15 -15.65 38.37
CA PHE A 10 18.49 -15.79 37.07
C PHE A 10 17.72 -14.50 36.80
N VAL A 11 18.49 -13.40 36.83
CA VAL A 11 18.09 -12.11 36.28
C VAL A 11 17.95 -12.33 34.78
N LEU A 12 16.69 -12.38 34.31
CA LEU A 12 16.19 -11.50 33.27
C LEU A 12 17.10 -11.32 32.03
N TYR A 13 17.71 -12.39 31.52
CA TYR A 13 18.34 -12.41 30.20
C TYR A 13 17.50 -13.22 29.20
N GLY A 14 16.18 -13.06 29.28
CA GLY A 14 15.36 -13.12 28.09
C GLY A 14 15.60 -11.84 27.31
N ASN A 15 16.74 -11.77 26.61
CA ASN A 15 16.99 -10.72 25.63
C ASN A 15 15.82 -10.78 24.65
N THR A 16 14.92 -9.81 24.78
CA THR A 16 13.96 -9.44 23.76
C THR A 16 14.79 -9.06 22.55
N LEU A 17 15.06 -10.03 21.67
CA LEU A 17 15.33 -9.78 20.26
C LEU A 17 14.02 -9.31 19.60
N LEU A 18 13.39 -8.28 20.17
CA LEU A 18 12.61 -7.36 19.36
C LEU A 18 13.65 -6.53 18.63
N SER A 19 14.07 -7.02 17.46
CA SER A 19 14.54 -6.13 16.42
C SER A 19 13.37 -5.19 16.14
N GLU A 20 13.35 -4.05 16.82
CA GLU A 20 12.48 -2.92 16.51
C GLU A 20 12.98 -2.37 15.17
N SER A 21 12.67 -3.08 14.08
CA SER A 21 12.84 -2.56 12.74
C SER A 21 11.78 -1.48 12.60
N LYS A 22 12.06 -0.29 13.15
CA LYS A 22 11.25 0.90 12.86
C LYS A 22 11.14 0.94 11.34
N PRO A 23 9.92 0.80 10.78
CA PRO A 23 9.77 0.77 9.35
C PRO A 23 10.42 2.05 8.81
N LYS A 24 11.33 1.91 7.84
CA LYS A 24 11.92 3.08 7.18
C LYS A 24 10.76 3.97 6.74
N THR A 25 10.69 5.16 7.32
CA THR A 25 9.64 6.13 7.05
C THR A 25 9.67 6.45 5.56
N LEU A 26 8.68 5.96 4.79
CA LEU A 26 8.63 6.14 3.33
C LEU A 26 8.17 7.57 2.98
N CYS A 27 7.32 8.14 3.83
CA CYS A 27 6.73 9.47 3.74
C CYS A 27 6.31 9.95 5.14
N ASN A 28 6.06 11.25 5.28
CA ASN A 28 5.82 11.89 6.58
C ASN A 28 4.34 12.26 6.84
N SER A 29 3.48 12.14 5.84
CA SER A 29 2.04 12.39 5.93
C SER A 29 1.31 11.72 4.77
N LEU A 30 -0.03 11.63 4.84
CA LEU A 30 -0.85 11.11 3.74
C LEU A 30 -0.59 11.87 2.43
N GLU A 31 -0.51 13.21 2.51
CA GLU A 31 -0.22 14.07 1.36
C GLU A 31 1.19 13.83 0.80
N ASP A 32 2.21 13.71 1.66
CA ASP A 32 3.58 13.39 1.24
C ASP A 32 3.64 12.04 0.53
N CYS A 33 2.95 11.03 1.06
CA CYS A 33 2.86 9.72 0.42
C CYS A 33 2.21 9.82 -0.97
N GLY A 34 1.12 10.59 -1.09
CA GLY A 34 0.43 10.83 -2.35
C GLY A 34 1.32 11.54 -3.38
N LYS A 35 2.04 12.57 -2.97
CA LYS A 35 2.99 13.30 -3.85
C LYS A 35 4.15 12.42 -4.29
N LYS A 36 4.76 11.66 -3.37
CA LYS A 36 5.85 10.73 -3.73
C LYS A 36 5.36 9.62 -4.65
N ALA A 37 4.15 9.12 -4.45
CA ALA A 37 3.55 8.13 -5.35
C ALA A 37 3.31 8.72 -6.76
N GLU A 38 2.92 9.99 -6.86
CA GLU A 38 2.73 10.66 -8.15
C GLU A 38 4.04 10.80 -8.94
N LEU A 39 5.12 11.18 -8.24
CA LEU A 39 6.47 11.33 -8.81
C LEU A 39 7.17 10.01 -9.10
N THR A 40 6.67 8.91 -8.54
CA THR A 40 7.19 7.57 -8.79
C THR A 40 6.64 7.08 -10.12
N GLU A 41 7.43 6.45 -10.98
CA GLU A 41 6.88 5.84 -12.20
C GLU A 41 6.45 4.39 -11.96
N ILE A 42 7.28 3.64 -11.23
CA ILE A 42 7.12 2.21 -11.03
C ILE A 42 5.89 1.88 -10.18
N HIS A 43 4.94 1.12 -10.75
CA HIS A 43 3.66 0.81 -10.10
C HIS A 43 3.85 0.11 -8.76
N ARG A 44 4.70 -0.92 -8.66
CA ARG A 44 5.04 -1.57 -7.38
C ARG A 44 5.43 -0.58 -6.27
N LYS A 45 6.25 0.42 -6.59
CA LYS A 45 6.70 1.43 -5.62
C LYS A 45 5.56 2.39 -5.27
N LYS A 46 4.72 2.79 -6.24
CA LYS A 46 3.49 3.56 -5.97
C LYS A 46 2.59 2.84 -4.98
N ILE A 47 2.34 1.55 -5.20
CA ILE A 47 1.49 0.72 -4.34
C ILE A 47 2.05 0.71 -2.91
N SER A 48 3.37 0.55 -2.74
CA SER A 48 4.00 0.59 -1.42
C SER A 48 3.83 1.94 -0.71
N LEU A 49 4.07 3.05 -1.41
CA LEU A 49 3.90 4.40 -0.85
C LEU A 49 2.45 4.68 -0.43
N LEU A 50 1.50 4.36 -1.31
CA LEU A 50 0.07 4.58 -1.06
C LEU A 50 -0.44 3.68 0.07
N THR A 51 0.01 2.41 0.10
CA THR A 51 -0.36 1.48 1.17
C THR A 51 0.19 1.94 2.52
N PHE A 52 1.45 2.38 2.57
CA PHE A 52 2.03 2.95 3.77
C PHE A 52 1.25 4.18 4.22
N GLY A 53 0.96 5.13 3.31
CA GLY A 53 0.22 6.33 3.64
C GLY A 53 -1.18 6.06 4.17
N ILE A 54 -1.92 5.14 3.55
CA ILE A 54 -3.26 4.74 4.00
C ILE A 54 -3.17 4.06 5.37
N ASN A 55 -2.21 3.16 5.60
CA ASN A 55 -2.13 2.43 6.86
C ASN A 55 -1.68 3.31 8.03
N GLU A 56 -0.68 4.17 7.81
CA GLU A 56 -0.07 4.97 8.88
C GLU A 56 -0.79 6.30 9.14
N TYR A 57 -1.39 6.90 8.11
CA TYR A 57 -1.90 8.28 8.17
C TYR A 57 -3.40 8.41 7.90
N SER A 58 -4.17 7.32 7.82
CA SER A 58 -5.64 7.42 7.62
C SER A 58 -6.43 7.76 8.88
N GLN A 59 -5.88 7.47 10.06
CA GLN A 59 -6.61 7.68 11.31
C GLN A 59 -6.92 9.16 11.53
N GLY A 60 -8.21 9.48 11.69
CA GLY A 60 -8.68 10.85 11.89
C GLY A 60 -8.71 11.71 10.62
N VAL A 61 -8.36 11.15 9.46
CA VAL A 61 -8.47 11.84 8.17
C VAL A 61 -9.88 11.71 7.63
N LEU A 62 -10.40 12.81 7.08
CA LEU A 62 -11.70 12.81 6.39
C LEU A 62 -11.66 11.84 5.20
N ILE A 63 -12.71 11.03 5.06
CA ILE A 63 -12.82 10.01 3.99
C ILE A 63 -12.54 10.62 2.61
N GLN A 64 -13.05 11.82 2.33
CA GLN A 64 -12.83 12.53 1.07
C GLN A 64 -11.34 12.68 0.69
N ASN A 65 -10.45 12.82 1.67
CA ASN A 65 -9.01 12.95 1.44
C ASN A 65 -8.33 11.60 1.22
N LEU A 66 -8.99 10.50 1.60
CA LEU A 66 -8.52 9.14 1.35
C LEU A 66 -8.90 8.66 -0.05
N LEU A 67 -10.04 9.08 -0.59
CA LEU A 67 -10.54 8.57 -1.89
C LEU A 67 -9.52 8.68 -3.03
N PRO A 68 -8.80 9.81 -3.23
CA PRO A 68 -7.78 9.89 -4.28
C PRO A 68 -6.63 8.90 -4.07
N MET A 69 -6.30 8.56 -2.82
CA MET A 69 -5.24 7.59 -2.50
C MET A 69 -5.66 6.17 -2.90
N TYR A 70 -6.91 5.79 -2.62
CA TYR A 70 -7.47 4.51 -3.01
C TYR A 70 -7.62 4.38 -4.53
N LEU A 71 -8.06 5.44 -5.23
CA LEU A 71 -8.12 5.47 -6.70
C LEU A 71 -6.76 5.20 -7.34
N LYS A 72 -5.74 5.95 -6.91
CA LYS A 72 -4.36 5.79 -7.40
C LYS A 72 -3.79 4.41 -7.08
N ARG A 73 -4.11 3.86 -5.90
CA ARG A 73 -3.62 2.56 -5.46
C ARG A 73 -4.25 1.45 -6.30
N ALA A 74 -5.58 1.41 -6.40
CA ALA A 74 -6.29 0.43 -7.21
C ALA A 74 -5.80 0.42 -8.66
N LYS A 75 -5.66 1.61 -9.27
CA LYS A 75 -5.14 1.75 -10.63
C LYS A 75 -3.75 1.14 -10.77
N SER A 76 -2.84 1.49 -9.86
CA SER A 76 -1.46 0.96 -9.90
C SER A 76 -1.43 -0.55 -9.65
N ILE A 77 -2.29 -1.08 -8.77
CA ILE A 77 -2.41 -2.52 -8.51
C ILE A 77 -2.84 -3.26 -9.77
N ILE A 78 -3.86 -2.76 -10.47
CA ILE A 78 -4.38 -3.42 -11.68
C ILE A 78 -3.33 -3.43 -12.80
N LEU A 79 -2.67 -2.29 -13.03
CA LEU A 79 -1.62 -2.18 -14.05
C LEU A 79 -0.43 -3.11 -13.74
N GLU A 80 0.06 -3.11 -12.49
CA GLU A 80 1.10 -4.03 -12.03
C GLU A 80 0.66 -5.49 -12.19
N ALA A 81 -0.58 -5.84 -11.81
CA ALA A 81 -1.08 -7.20 -11.94
C ALA A 81 -1.13 -7.69 -13.40
N ASN A 82 -1.36 -6.79 -14.34
CA ASN A 82 -1.32 -7.05 -15.78
C ASN A 82 0.10 -7.04 -16.37
N GLY A 83 1.12 -6.87 -15.54
CA GLY A 83 2.51 -6.89 -15.96
C GLY A 83 3.03 -5.56 -16.46
N GLU A 84 2.28 -4.47 -16.33
CA GLU A 84 2.79 -3.13 -16.60
C GLU A 84 3.64 -2.68 -15.42
N THR A 85 4.88 -2.27 -15.70
CA THR A 85 5.81 -1.83 -14.64
C THR A 85 5.70 -0.34 -14.33
N GLY A 86 5.15 0.44 -15.25
CA GLY A 86 5.14 1.90 -15.20
C GLY A 86 6.46 2.55 -15.65
N TYR A 87 7.48 1.77 -16.03
CA TYR A 87 8.75 2.28 -16.55
C TYR A 87 8.54 2.99 -17.91
N LYS A 88 9.00 4.24 -18.02
CA LYS A 88 8.85 5.08 -19.22
C LYS A 88 10.16 5.35 -19.98
N GLY A 89 11.19 4.51 -19.79
CA GLY A 89 12.40 4.61 -20.61
C GLY A 89 12.15 4.24 -22.08
N GLU A 90 13.22 4.19 -22.88
CA GLU A 90 13.15 3.92 -24.33
C GLU A 90 12.47 2.59 -24.69
N ILE A 91 12.41 1.65 -23.74
CA ILE A 91 11.77 0.35 -23.90
C ILE A 91 10.73 0.17 -22.79
N THR A 92 9.49 -0.15 -23.18
CA THR A 92 8.44 -0.54 -22.22
C THR A 92 8.74 -1.90 -21.63
N LEU A 93 8.97 -1.96 -20.32
CA LEU A 93 9.18 -3.21 -19.60
C LEU A 93 7.84 -3.82 -19.18
N LYS A 94 7.56 -5.02 -19.69
CA LYS A 94 6.44 -5.86 -19.25
C LYS A 94 6.93 -7.06 -18.45
N VAL A 95 6.20 -7.42 -17.41
CA VAL A 95 6.53 -8.54 -16.51
C VAL A 95 5.42 -9.56 -16.56
N SER A 96 5.76 -10.84 -16.78
CA SER A 96 4.80 -11.92 -16.63
C SER A 96 4.76 -12.36 -15.17
N HIS A 97 3.61 -12.18 -14.51
CA HIS A 97 3.41 -12.65 -13.15
C HIS A 97 2.86 -14.07 -13.11
N LYS A 98 3.11 -14.76 -11.99
CA LYS A 98 2.41 -16.02 -11.70
C LYS A 98 0.91 -15.74 -11.50
N PRO A 99 0.02 -16.67 -11.91
CA PRO A 99 -1.42 -16.49 -11.76
C PRO A 99 -1.86 -16.14 -10.33
N GLU A 100 -1.26 -16.78 -9.32
CA GLU A 100 -1.61 -16.57 -7.91
C GLU A 100 -1.25 -15.16 -7.44
N TYR A 101 -0.15 -14.61 -7.94
CA TYR A 101 0.23 -13.23 -7.67
C TYR A 101 -0.78 -12.27 -8.29
N LYS A 102 -1.11 -12.45 -9.57
CA LYS A 102 -2.10 -11.62 -10.27
C LYS A 102 -3.44 -11.62 -9.53
N GLN A 103 -3.95 -12.80 -9.18
CA GLN A 103 -5.20 -12.94 -8.43
C GLN A 103 -5.15 -12.22 -7.07
N THR A 104 -4.04 -12.36 -6.33
CA THR A 104 -3.86 -11.69 -5.04
C THR A 104 -3.86 -10.16 -5.18
N GLN A 105 -3.24 -9.62 -6.24
CA GLN A 105 -3.26 -8.19 -6.51
C GLN A 105 -4.67 -7.72 -6.91
N LEU A 106 -5.34 -8.43 -7.82
CA LEU A 106 -6.70 -8.06 -8.23
C LEU A 106 -7.68 -8.07 -7.06
N LYS A 107 -7.55 -9.00 -6.12
CA LYS A 107 -8.36 -8.97 -4.89
C LYS A 107 -8.17 -7.68 -4.08
N LYS A 108 -6.93 -7.18 -3.96
CA LYS A 108 -6.67 -5.90 -3.28
C LYS A 108 -7.27 -4.71 -4.04
N ALA A 109 -7.19 -4.72 -5.37
CA ALA A 109 -7.84 -3.69 -6.17
C ALA A 109 -9.38 -3.74 -6.04
N GLU A 110 -9.96 -4.94 -5.91
CA GLU A 110 -11.38 -5.12 -5.66
C GLU A 110 -11.80 -4.51 -4.32
N GLU A 111 -11.04 -4.76 -3.26
CA GLU A 111 -11.26 -4.17 -1.93
C GLU A 111 -11.22 -2.63 -1.99
N ASP A 112 -10.25 -2.06 -2.72
CA ASP A 112 -10.16 -0.62 -2.95
C ASP A 112 -11.37 -0.07 -3.74
N ILE A 113 -11.79 -0.77 -4.80
CA ILE A 113 -12.95 -0.39 -5.62
C ILE A 113 -14.24 -0.47 -4.79
N GLN A 114 -14.39 -1.48 -3.94
CA GLN A 114 -15.55 -1.59 -3.03
C GLN A 114 -15.60 -0.40 -2.08
N PHE A 115 -14.48 -0.06 -1.43
CA PHE A 115 -14.38 1.13 -0.59
C PHE A 115 -14.76 2.42 -1.34
N LEU A 116 -14.28 2.59 -2.58
CA LEU A 116 -14.60 3.73 -3.41
C LEU A 116 -16.09 3.79 -3.80
N ASN A 117 -16.71 2.66 -4.15
CA ASN A 117 -18.15 2.61 -4.47
C ASN A 117 -19.01 2.96 -3.25
N SER A 118 -18.64 2.50 -2.05
CA SER A 118 -19.35 2.81 -0.81
C SER A 118 -19.33 4.30 -0.44
N ASN A 119 -18.34 5.04 -0.96
CA ASN A 119 -18.12 6.45 -0.65
C ASN A 119 -18.20 7.35 -1.91
N GLN A 120 -18.80 6.85 -2.99
CA GLN A 120 -18.77 7.52 -4.30
C GLN A 120 -19.46 8.89 -4.32
N ASN A 121 -20.37 9.13 -3.38
CA ASN A 121 -21.06 10.41 -3.19
C ASN A 121 -20.13 11.54 -2.72
N LEU A 122 -18.95 11.20 -2.21
CA LEU A 122 -17.92 12.14 -1.75
C LEU A 122 -16.84 12.40 -2.81
N LEU A 123 -16.91 11.74 -3.97
CA LEU A 123 -15.95 11.92 -5.06
C LEU A 123 -16.21 13.23 -5.79
N SER A 124 -15.14 13.86 -6.26
CA SER A 124 -15.24 14.88 -7.29
C SER A 124 -15.80 14.28 -8.60
N LYS A 125 -16.30 15.12 -9.50
CA LYS A 125 -16.77 14.65 -10.82
C LYS A 125 -15.66 13.95 -11.61
N GLU A 126 -14.44 14.46 -11.50
CA GLU A 126 -13.24 13.91 -12.15
C GLU A 126 -12.89 12.53 -11.58
N ASP A 127 -12.87 12.41 -10.25
CA ASP A 127 -12.59 11.15 -9.57
C ASP A 127 -13.68 10.11 -9.80
N HIS A 128 -14.94 10.54 -9.96
CA HIS A 128 -16.04 9.65 -10.30
C HIS A 128 -15.87 9.05 -11.70
N LEU A 129 -15.46 9.87 -12.68
CA LEU A 129 -15.12 9.38 -14.02
C LEU A 129 -13.92 8.43 -13.98
N GLU A 130 -12.90 8.75 -13.17
CA GLU A 130 -11.76 7.85 -12.99
C GLU A 130 -12.17 6.51 -12.37
N LEU A 131 -13.09 6.49 -11.40
CA LEU A 131 -13.65 5.25 -10.83
C LEU A 131 -14.36 4.39 -11.89
N LEU A 132 -15.12 5.00 -12.80
CA LEU A 132 -15.80 4.27 -13.87
C LEU A 132 -14.80 3.63 -14.85
N ASN A 133 -13.76 4.38 -15.22
CA ASN A 133 -12.67 3.86 -16.06
C ASN A 133 -11.91 2.73 -15.35
N LEU A 134 -11.65 2.90 -14.06
CA LEU A 134 -10.97 1.91 -13.22
C LEU A 134 -11.75 0.60 -13.14
N LYS A 135 -13.08 0.65 -12.98
CA LYS A 135 -13.94 -0.54 -12.98
C LYS A 135 -13.89 -1.27 -14.32
N THR A 136 -13.89 -0.53 -15.43
CA THR A 136 -13.75 -1.12 -16.77
C THR A 136 -12.41 -1.83 -16.92
N LEU A 137 -11.33 -1.17 -16.51
CA LEU A 137 -9.98 -1.75 -16.53
C LEU A 137 -9.90 -3.00 -15.64
N PHE A 138 -10.52 -2.98 -14.46
CA PHE A 138 -10.54 -4.11 -13.54
C PHE A 138 -11.23 -5.34 -14.15
N GLU A 139 -12.40 -5.19 -14.78
CA GLU A 139 -13.10 -6.29 -15.43
C GLU A 139 -12.32 -6.88 -16.61
N GLN A 140 -11.61 -6.05 -17.38
CA GLN A 140 -10.72 -6.52 -18.45
C GLN A 140 -9.49 -7.28 -17.94
N SER A 141 -9.16 -7.13 -16.67
CA SER A 141 -7.95 -7.70 -16.07
C SER A 141 -8.19 -9.07 -15.44
N LYS A 142 -9.45 -9.45 -15.19
CA LYS A 142 -9.82 -10.78 -14.67
C LYS A 142 -9.54 -11.85 -15.72
#